data_AF-A0A7S2QQP2-F1
#
_entry.id   AF-A0A7S2QQP2-F1
#
_cell.length_a   1.000
_cell.length_b   1.000
_cell.length_c   1.000
_cell.angle_alpha   90.00
_cell.angle_beta   90.00
_cell.angle_gamma   90.00
#
_symmetry.space_group_name_H-M   'P 1'
#
loop_
_entity.id
_entity.type
_entity.pdbx_description
1 polymer ?
#
loop_
_entity_poly.entity_id
_entity_poly.type
_entity_poly.pdbx_seq_one_letter_code
_entity_poly.pdbx_strand_id
1 'polypeptide(L)'
;WGFANSYRVLGLDSNFRHLDQSHFVGCFRQAKRRVLFFDHEGTLAADKRHMNAMLGGDNLFSEGTPPSGSVKTCLRSLLKDPRNTVVILSGRDKTLLERWFADVPHLGLCAEHGYNLILPKLTNNEWITPSSAARDLAWKH
;
A
#
# COMPACT_ATOMS: atom_id res chain seq x y z
N TRP A 1 -21.69 2.37 32.48
CA TRP A 1 -21.36 3.66 31.84
C TRP A 1 -19.84 3.71 31.64
N GLY A 2 -19.35 3.34 30.45
CA GLY A 2 -17.92 3.36 30.13
C GLY A 2 -17.64 4.42 29.08
N PHE A 3 -16.88 5.45 29.44
CA PHE A 3 -16.49 6.53 28.53
C PHE A 3 -15.40 6.03 27.55
N ALA A 4 -15.50 6.56 26.33
CA ALA A 4 -14.82 6.12 25.12
C ALA A 4 -13.28 6.26 25.16
N ASN A 5 -12.58 5.21 24.69
CA ASN A 5 -11.19 5.31 24.22
C ASN A 5 -11.18 5.46 22.70
N SER A 6 -11.48 6.65 22.20
CA SER A 6 -11.37 6.99 20.78
C SER A 6 -10.29 8.06 20.54
N TYR A 7 -9.15 7.96 21.22
CA TYR A 7 -7.99 8.80 20.92
C TYR A 7 -6.87 7.93 20.34
N ARG A 8 -6.49 8.20 19.09
CA ARG A 8 -5.21 7.75 18.55
C ARG A 8 -4.19 8.81 18.93
N VAL A 9 -3.25 8.46 19.82
CA VAL A 9 -2.09 9.32 20.08
C VAL A 9 -1.22 9.29 18.83
N LEU A 10 -1.22 10.39 18.09
CA LEU A 10 -0.32 10.57 16.95
C LEU A 10 0.95 11.25 17.45
N GLY A 11 2.01 10.47 17.61
CA GLY A 11 3.35 11.01 17.84
C GLY A 11 3.90 11.55 16.52
N LEU A 12 3.64 12.82 16.24
CA LEU A 12 4.24 13.51 15.09
C LEU A 12 5.58 14.10 15.51
N ASP A 13 6.57 13.99 14.63
CA ASP A 13 7.83 14.69 14.82
C ASP A 13 7.60 16.21 14.84
N SER A 14 8.42 16.94 15.58
CA SER A 14 8.37 18.41 15.65
C SER A 14 8.51 19.11 14.28
N ASN A 15 9.11 18.43 13.31
CA ASN A 15 9.28 18.91 11.93
C ASN A 15 8.21 18.37 10.98
N PHE A 16 7.18 17.67 11.47
CA PHE A 16 6.09 17.23 10.61
C PHE A 16 5.36 18.44 10.04
N ARG A 17 5.38 18.56 8.71
CA ARG A 17 4.69 19.61 7.97
C ARG A 17 3.65 18.98 7.06
N HIS A 18 2.56 19.71 6.85
CA HIS A 18 1.62 19.36 5.79
C HIS A 18 2.34 19.36 4.43
N LEU A 19 1.92 18.50 3.52
CA LEU A 19 2.48 18.44 2.17
C LEU A 19 2.25 19.79 1.45
N ASP A 20 3.35 20.44 1.04
CA ASP A 20 3.28 21.56 0.12
C ASP A 20 2.99 21.04 -1.29
N GLN A 21 1.73 21.13 -1.69
CA GLN A 21 1.25 20.60 -2.96
C GLN A 21 1.87 21.32 -4.16
N SER A 22 2.04 22.64 -4.08
CA SER A 22 2.60 23.42 -5.21
C SER A 22 4.05 23.07 -5.43
N HIS A 23 4.83 22.98 -4.35
CA HIS A 23 6.23 22.56 -4.43
C HIS A 23 6.34 21.12 -4.95
N PHE A 24 5.57 20.18 -4.37
CA PHE A 24 5.56 18.78 -4.80
C PHE A 24 5.20 18.64 -6.28
N VAL A 25 4.13 19.30 -6.75
CA VAL A 25 3.70 19.25 -8.16
C VAL A 25 4.77 19.84 -9.08
N GLY A 26 5.45 20.92 -8.67
CA GLY A 26 6.58 21.48 -9.40
C GLY A 26 7.70 20.47 -9.60
N CYS A 27 8.18 19.86 -8.51
CA CYS A 27 9.21 18.83 -8.53
C CYS A 27 8.77 17.59 -9.32
N PHE A 28 7.53 17.13 -9.13
CA PHE A 28 6.97 16.00 -9.84
C PHE A 28 6.98 16.20 -11.36
N ARG A 29 6.57 17.38 -11.84
CA ARG A 29 6.55 17.70 -13.27
C ARG A 29 7.95 17.70 -13.89
N GLN A 30 8.94 18.22 -13.17
CA GLN A 30 10.33 18.33 -13.61
C GLN A 30 11.09 16.99 -13.56
N ALA A 31 10.70 16.09 -12.66
CA ALA A 31 11.35 14.80 -12.49
C ALA A 31 11.26 13.93 -13.75
N LYS A 32 12.42 13.42 -14.19
CA LYS A 32 12.58 12.56 -15.37
C LYS A 32 12.26 11.08 -15.10
N ARG A 33 12.38 10.65 -13.84
CA ARG A 33 12.03 9.32 -13.35
C ARG A 33 11.38 9.48 -11.99
N ARG A 34 10.22 8.84 -11.79
CA ARG A 34 9.42 8.98 -10.58
C ARG A 34 9.03 7.61 -10.08
N VAL A 35 9.30 7.35 -8.81
CA VAL A 35 8.82 6.14 -8.13
C VAL A 35 7.85 6.60 -7.06
N LEU A 36 6.62 6.09 -7.13
CA LEU A 36 5.52 6.45 -6.24
C LEU A 36 5.14 5.21 -5.44
N PHE A 37 5.40 5.26 -4.14
CA PHE A 37 5.00 4.21 -3.21
C PHE A 37 3.72 4.65 -2.50
N PHE A 38 2.70 3.82 -2.56
CA PHE A 38 1.45 4.02 -1.84
C PHE A 38 1.20 2.87 -0.90
N ASP A 39 1.04 3.16 0.38
CA ASP A 39 0.48 2.22 1.32
C ASP A 39 -1.00 1.95 0.97
N HIS A 40 -1.50 0.74 1.25
CA HIS A 40 -2.88 0.37 0.98
C HIS A 40 -3.79 0.58 2.20
N GLU A 41 -3.51 -0.12 3.30
CA GLU A 41 -4.36 -0.19 4.49
C GLU A 41 -4.42 1.13 5.27
N GLY A 42 -5.53 1.86 5.14
CA GLY A 42 -5.74 3.14 5.83
C GLY A 42 -5.24 4.34 5.03
N THR A 43 -4.63 4.11 3.87
CA THR A 43 -4.11 5.14 2.98
C THR A 43 -4.92 5.21 1.68
N LEU A 44 -4.90 4.16 0.86
CA LEU A 44 -5.69 4.09 -0.38
C LEU A 44 -7.07 3.46 -0.19
N ALA A 45 -7.26 2.71 0.89
CA ALA A 45 -8.53 2.13 1.30
C ALA A 45 -8.71 2.31 2.81
N ALA A 46 -9.95 2.45 3.28
CA ALA A 46 -10.20 2.57 4.71
C ALA A 46 -9.78 1.30 5.46
N ASP A 47 -8.99 1.45 6.52
CA ASP A 47 -8.64 0.33 7.39
C ASP A 47 -9.77 0.03 8.39
N LYS A 48 -10.61 -0.95 8.04
CA LYS A 48 -11.75 -1.37 8.87
C LYS A 48 -11.43 -2.46 9.89
N ARG A 49 -10.16 -2.87 10.04
CA ARG A 49 -9.77 -3.95 10.97
C ARG A 49 -10.16 -3.65 12.42
N HIS A 50 -10.02 -2.40 12.86
CA HIS A 50 -10.39 -1.98 14.21
C HIS A 50 -11.89 -2.08 14.51
N MET A 51 -12.76 -2.01 13.48
CA MET A 51 -14.20 -2.12 13.70
C MET A 51 -14.65 -3.56 13.99
N ASN A 52 -13.92 -4.58 13.51
CA ASN A 52 -14.21 -5.98 13.85
C ASN A 52 -14.02 -6.26 15.33
N ALA A 53 -12.95 -5.71 15.94
CA ALA A 53 -12.66 -5.93 17.35
C ALA A 53 -13.74 -5.33 18.28
N MET A 54 -14.41 -4.25 17.86
CA MET A 54 -15.46 -3.59 18.65
C MET A 54 -16.83 -4.24 18.54
N LEU A 55 -17.16 -4.88 17.41
CA LEU A 55 -18.50 -5.43 17.15
C LEU A 55 -18.64 -6.91 17.50
N GLY A 56 -17.60 -7.55 18.06
CA GLY A 56 -17.63 -8.97 18.43
C GLY A 56 -17.90 -9.92 17.27
N GLY A 57 -17.73 -9.45 16.03
CA GLY A 57 -18.01 -10.20 14.83
C GLY A 57 -16.77 -10.93 14.35
N ASP A 58 -16.81 -12.25 14.40
CA ASP A 58 -15.83 -13.09 13.72
C ASP A 58 -15.83 -12.75 12.22
N ASN A 59 -14.65 -12.38 11.70
CA ASN A 59 -14.28 -12.47 10.28
C ASN A 59 -14.91 -11.52 9.25
N LEU A 60 -15.77 -10.54 9.59
CA LEU A 60 -16.47 -9.78 8.54
C LEU A 60 -15.56 -8.91 7.63
N PHE A 61 -14.38 -8.51 8.12
CA PHE A 61 -13.39 -7.71 7.35
C PHE A 61 -11.94 -8.22 7.49
N SER A 62 -11.74 -9.54 7.69
CA SER A 62 -10.39 -10.11 7.88
C SER A 62 -9.45 -9.76 6.71
N GLU A 63 -9.97 -9.82 5.48
CA GLU A 63 -9.24 -9.47 4.26
C GLU A 63 -9.03 -7.96 4.08
N GLY A 64 -9.75 -7.09 4.78
CA GLY A 64 -9.68 -5.64 4.62
C GLY A 64 -10.71 -5.08 3.63
N THR A 65 -10.40 -3.93 3.01
CA THR A 65 -11.30 -3.26 2.05
C THR A 65 -10.53 -3.00 0.76
N PRO A 66 -11.07 -3.38 -0.42
CA PRO A 66 -10.42 -3.08 -1.70
C PRO A 66 -10.37 -1.57 -1.97
N PRO A 67 -9.46 -1.11 -2.84
CA PRO A 67 -9.44 0.28 -3.28
C PRO A 67 -10.71 0.62 -4.06
N SER A 68 -11.17 1.86 -3.94
CA SER A 68 -12.33 2.34 -4.69
C SER A 68 -12.05 2.46 -6.19
N GLY A 69 -13.11 2.53 -7.01
CA GLY A 69 -12.98 2.75 -8.45
C GLY A 69 -12.29 4.08 -8.81
N SER A 70 -12.46 5.13 -7.99
CA SER A 70 -11.78 6.41 -8.18
C SER A 70 -10.27 6.27 -7.93
N VAL A 71 -9.87 5.58 -6.87
CA VAL A 71 -8.45 5.28 -6.58
C VAL A 71 -7.82 4.52 -7.75
N LYS A 72 -8.46 3.45 -8.23
CA LYS A 72 -7.98 2.71 -9.41
C LYS A 72 -7.85 3.59 -10.65
N THR A 73 -8.79 4.51 -10.86
CA THR A 73 -8.75 5.46 -11.98
C THR A 73 -7.56 6.43 -11.87
N CYS A 74 -7.26 6.92 -10.67
CA CYS A 74 -6.08 7.74 -10.41
C CYS A 74 -4.78 6.94 -10.65
N LEU A 75 -4.69 5.71 -10.16
CA LEU A 75 -3.53 4.83 -10.38
C LEU A 75 -3.27 4.59 -11.87
N ARG A 76 -4.33 4.24 -12.63
CA ARG A 76 -4.22 4.09 -14.10
C ARG A 76 -3.74 5.38 -14.76
N SER A 77 -4.22 6.54 -14.31
CA SER A 77 -3.82 7.83 -14.86
C SER A 77 -2.34 8.14 -14.58
N LEU A 78 -1.83 7.78 -13.40
CA LEU A 78 -0.39 7.88 -13.10
C LEU A 78 0.43 6.94 -13.97
N LEU A 79 -0.04 5.71 -14.19
CA LEU A 79 0.66 4.70 -14.98
C LEU A 79 0.71 5.01 -16.49
N LYS A 80 -0.14 5.92 -16.99
CA LYS A 80 -0.07 6.41 -18.38
C LYS A 80 1.21 7.19 -18.68
N ASP A 81 1.85 7.79 -17.67
CA ASP A 81 3.14 8.47 -17.85
C ASP A 81 4.27 7.43 -17.72
N PRO A 82 5.04 7.15 -18.78
CA PRO A 82 6.08 6.11 -18.75
C PRO A 82 7.22 6.43 -17.77
N ARG A 83 7.37 7.70 -17.37
CA ARG A 83 8.34 8.15 -16.35
C ARG A 83 7.96 7.70 -14.94
N ASN A 84 6.70 7.31 -14.74
CA ASN A 84 6.20 6.84 -13.46
C ASN A 84 6.40 5.33 -13.31
N THR A 85 6.82 4.95 -12.12
CA THR A 85 6.74 3.61 -11.57
C THR A 85 5.88 3.72 -10.33
N VAL A 86 4.72 3.07 -10.35
CA VAL A 86 3.76 3.11 -9.23
C VAL A 86 3.76 1.77 -8.54
N VAL A 87 3.89 1.78 -7.21
CA VAL A 87 4.02 0.57 -6.38
C VAL A 87 3.07 0.66 -5.21
N ILE A 88 2.26 -0.39 -5.01
CA ILE A 88 1.43 -0.54 -3.81
C ILE A 88 2.20 -1.33 -2.76
N LEU A 89 2.29 -0.79 -1.56
CA LEU A 89 2.79 -1.46 -0.37
C LEU A 89 1.59 -1.93 0.46
N SER A 90 1.56 -3.21 0.81
CA SER A 90 0.48 -3.74 1.62
C SER A 90 0.92 -4.90 2.50
N GLY A 91 0.24 -5.04 3.63
CA GLY A 91 0.38 -6.21 4.51
C GLY A 91 -0.35 -7.45 4.01
N ARG A 92 -1.07 -7.38 2.88
CA ARG A 92 -1.88 -8.47 2.34
C ARG A 92 -1.05 -9.46 1.54
N ASP A 93 -1.57 -10.68 1.43
CA ASP A 93 -0.97 -11.71 0.58
C ASP A 93 -1.06 -11.36 -0.91
N LYS A 94 -0.28 -12.09 -1.71
CA LYS A 94 -0.17 -11.89 -3.16
C LYS A 94 -1.51 -12.06 -3.86
N THR A 95 -2.24 -13.12 -3.56
CA THR A 95 -3.48 -13.49 -4.26
C THR A 95 -4.57 -12.44 -4.06
N LEU A 96 -4.69 -11.90 -2.84
CA LEU A 96 -5.64 -10.86 -2.53
C LEU A 96 -5.31 -9.55 -3.26
N LEU A 97 -4.03 -9.15 -3.26
CA LEU A 97 -3.58 -7.94 -3.96
C LEU A 97 -3.76 -8.05 -5.46
N GLU A 98 -3.39 -9.18 -6.06
CA GLU A 98 -3.62 -9.45 -7.48
C GLU A 98 -5.10 -9.32 -7.81
N ARG A 99 -5.98 -9.93 -7.02
CA ARG A 99 -7.43 -9.83 -7.22
C ARG A 99 -7.93 -8.39 -7.12
N TRP A 100 -7.44 -7.61 -6.15
CA TRP A 100 -7.85 -6.22 -5.98
C TRP A 100 -7.36 -5.30 -7.08
N PHE A 101 -6.20 -5.55 -7.67
CA PHE A 101 -5.58 -4.70 -8.68
C PHE A 101 -5.52 -5.32 -10.08
N ALA A 102 -6.22 -6.42 -10.33
CA ALA A 102 -6.23 -7.15 -11.61
C ALA A 102 -6.55 -6.26 -12.82
N ASP A 103 -7.34 -5.21 -12.62
CA ASP A 103 -7.76 -4.26 -13.65
C ASP A 103 -6.84 -3.03 -13.77
N VAL A 104 -5.69 -3.01 -13.10
CA VAL A 104 -4.69 -1.92 -13.14
C VAL A 104 -3.35 -2.48 -13.65
N PRO A 105 -3.15 -2.55 -14.98
CA PRO A 105 -1.96 -3.15 -15.55
C PRO A 105 -0.69 -2.33 -15.27
N HIS A 106 0.47 -2.98 -15.27
CA HIS A 106 1.79 -2.38 -15.04
C HIS A 106 2.03 -1.81 -13.63
N LEU A 107 1.08 -2.00 -12.71
CA LEU A 107 1.24 -1.64 -11.31
C LEU A 107 2.24 -2.58 -10.61
N GLY A 108 3.16 -2.02 -9.83
CA GLY A 108 3.98 -2.80 -8.92
C GLY A 108 3.21 -3.14 -7.65
N LEU A 109 3.39 -4.34 -7.12
CA LEU A 109 2.77 -4.77 -5.86
C LEU A 109 3.83 -5.34 -4.92
N CYS A 110 3.82 -4.86 -3.69
CA CYS A 110 4.54 -5.43 -2.57
C CYS A 110 3.53 -6.06 -1.61
N ALA A 111 3.58 -7.38 -1.49
CA ALA A 111 2.74 -8.16 -0.59
C ALA A 111 3.49 -8.50 0.70
N GLU A 112 2.75 -8.88 1.74
CA GLU A 112 3.29 -9.37 3.00
C GLU A 112 4.32 -8.41 3.61
N HIS A 113 3.97 -7.13 3.70
CA HIS A 113 4.86 -6.07 4.22
C HIS A 113 6.17 -5.92 3.44
N GLY A 114 6.16 -6.23 2.14
CA GLY A 114 7.33 -6.13 1.26
C GLY A 114 8.14 -7.41 1.15
N TYR A 115 7.69 -8.51 1.76
CA TYR A 115 8.36 -9.80 1.64
C TYR A 115 8.26 -10.39 0.22
N ASN A 116 7.15 -10.17 -0.48
CA ASN A 116 7.05 -10.49 -1.90
C ASN A 116 6.86 -9.22 -2.70
N LEU A 117 7.49 -9.14 -3.87
CA LEU A 117 7.41 -8.00 -4.79
C LEU A 117 7.17 -8.50 -6.21
N ILE A 118 6.28 -7.84 -6.93
CA ILE A 118 6.18 -7.90 -8.40
C ILE A 118 6.30 -6.47 -8.91
N LEU A 119 7.23 -6.24 -9.84
CA LEU A 119 7.36 -4.96 -10.51
C LEU A 119 7.47 -5.22 -12.00
N PRO A 120 6.39 -5.02 -12.79
CA PRO A 120 6.33 -5.37 -14.21
C PRO A 120 7.56 -4.95 -15.03
N LYS A 121 8.12 -3.78 -14.75
CA LYS A 121 9.30 -3.24 -15.44
C LYS A 121 10.63 -3.92 -15.06
N LEU A 122 10.73 -4.58 -13.91
CA LEU A 122 11.97 -5.19 -13.40
C LEU A 122 11.90 -6.71 -13.27
N THR A 123 10.73 -7.27 -12.97
CA THR A 123 10.56 -8.69 -12.63
C THR A 123 9.88 -9.50 -13.72
N ASN A 124 9.72 -8.94 -14.94
CA ASN A 124 9.04 -9.60 -16.07
C ASN A 124 7.64 -10.15 -15.72
N ASN A 125 6.88 -9.41 -14.91
CA ASN A 125 5.57 -9.83 -14.37
C ASN A 125 5.61 -11.09 -13.48
N GLU A 126 6.75 -11.41 -12.89
CA GLU A 126 6.86 -12.50 -11.92
C GLU A 126 7.03 -11.96 -10.51
N TRP A 127 6.47 -12.68 -9.53
CA TRP A 127 6.72 -12.42 -8.12
C TRP A 127 8.13 -12.88 -7.75
N ILE A 128 8.87 -11.98 -7.12
CA ILE A 128 10.14 -12.28 -6.47
C ILE A 128 9.98 -12.16 -4.97
N THR A 129 10.66 -13.05 -4.24
CA THR A 129 10.85 -12.95 -2.80
C THR A 129 12.31 -12.55 -2.59
N PRO A 130 12.61 -11.33 -2.11
CA PRO A 130 13.98 -10.84 -1.90
C PRO A 130 14.70 -11.55 -0.74
N SER A 131 14.80 -12.89 -0.77
CA SER A 131 15.57 -13.68 0.19
C SER A 131 15.79 -15.11 -0.34
N SER A 132 16.66 -15.27 -1.34
CA SER A 132 17.28 -16.57 -1.63
C SER A 132 18.58 -16.78 -0.85
N ALA A 133 19.13 -15.73 -0.22
CA ALA A 133 20.31 -15.82 0.65
C ALA A 133 19.87 -15.82 2.12
N ALA A 134 20.09 -16.95 2.79
CA ALA A 134 19.95 -17.20 4.23
C ALA A 134 18.58 -16.84 4.84
N ARG A 135 17.65 -17.81 4.79
CA ARG A 135 16.47 -17.83 5.65
C ARG A 135 16.89 -18.01 7.11
N ASP A 136 17.26 -16.93 7.79
CA ASP A 136 17.35 -16.96 9.25
C ASP A 136 15.94 -16.90 9.83
N LEU A 137 15.33 -18.07 9.95
CA LEU A 137 14.05 -18.29 10.63
C LEU A 137 14.27 -18.77 12.08
N ALA A 138 15.48 -18.61 12.63
CA ALA A 138 15.79 -19.10 13.97
C ALA A 138 14.91 -18.44 15.06
N TRP A 139 14.44 -17.23 14.83
CA TRP A 139 13.53 -16.51 15.73
C TRP A 139 12.11 -17.07 15.79
N LYS A 140 11.73 -17.96 14.86
CA LYS A 140 10.37 -18.54 14.79
C LYS A 140 10.24 -19.84 15.60
N HIS A 141 11.35 -20.36 16.13
CA HIS A 141 11.41 -21.51 17.03
C HIS A 141 11.74 -21.05 18.44
#